data_AF-A0AAT9R4B4-F1
#
_entry.id   AF-A0AAT9R4B4-F1
#
_cell.length_a   1.000
_cell.length_b   1.000
_cell.length_c   1.000
_cell.angle_alpha   90.00
_cell.angle_beta   90.00
_cell.angle_gamma   90.00
#
_symmetry.space_group_name_H-M   'P 1'
#
loop_
_entity.id
_entity.type
_entity.pdbx_description
1 polymer ?
#
loop_
_entity_poly.entity_id
_entity_poly.type
_entity_poly.pdbx_seq_one_letter_code
_entity_poly.pdbx_strand_id
1 'polypeptide(L)' 'MSSRRRNCPECRREIAVVAGRFARHDPPGASGELVSCPGSRRPAQIGAAQPALDGYVIPGFPGQLPLF' A
#
# COMPACT_ATOMS: atom_id res chain seq x y z
N MET A 1 -12.32 3.49 -9.90
CA MET A 1 -10.86 3.42 -9.68
C MET A 1 -10.46 2.03 -9.24
N SER A 2 -9.52 1.38 -9.93
CA SER A 2 -8.93 0.12 -9.48
C SER A 2 -7.92 0.41 -8.37
N SER A 3 -8.09 -0.20 -7.20
CA SER A 3 -7.08 -0.15 -6.13
C SER A 3 -5.78 -0.75 -6.64
N ARG A 4 -4.64 -0.06 -6.46
CA ARG A 4 -3.32 -0.61 -6.82
C ARG A 4 -3.11 -1.91 -6.06
N ARG A 5 -2.92 -3.00 -6.78
CA ARG A 5 -2.63 -4.32 -6.21
C ARG A 5 -1.13 -4.48 -5.94
N ARG A 6 -0.80 -5.27 -4.92
CA ARG A 6 0.57 -5.58 -4.48
C ARG A 6 0.66 -7.01 -3.98
N ASN A 7 1.85 -7.61 -4.04
CA ASN A 7 2.08 -8.91 -3.43
C ASN A 7 2.05 -8.80 -1.91
N CYS A 8 1.23 -9.62 -1.26
CA CYS A 8 1.24 -9.77 0.19
C CYS A 8 2.63 -10.25 0.64
N PRO A 9 3.28 -9.64 1.65
CA PRO A 9 4.61 -10.04 2.10
C PRO A 9 4.63 -11.43 2.75
N GLU A 10 3.47 -11.92 3.23
CA GLU A 10 3.36 -13.23 3.86
C GLU A 10 3.13 -14.35 2.84
N CYS A 11 2.11 -14.20 2.00
CA CYS A 11 1.64 -15.29 1.13
C CYS A 11 1.92 -15.05 -0.36
N ARG A 12 2.52 -13.90 -0.71
CA ARG A 12 2.87 -13.47 -2.08
C ARG A 12 1.72 -13.33 -3.07
N ARG A 13 0.48 -13.56 -2.65
CA ARG A 13 -0.73 -13.35 -3.46
C ARG A 13 -0.88 -11.88 -3.83
N GLU A 14 -1.42 -11.62 -5.01
CA GLU A 14 -1.72 -10.26 -5.45
C GLU A 14 -3.01 -9.76 -4.76
N ILE A 15 -2.85 -8.75 -3.89
CA ILE A 15 -3.91 -8.24 -3.00
C ILE A 15 -4.11 -6.74 -3.25
N ALA A 16 -5.36 -6.30 -3.22
CA ALA A 16 -5.71 -4.88 -3.28
C ALA A 16 -5.20 -4.12 -2.06
N VAL A 17 -4.72 -2.89 -2.27
CA VAL A 17 -4.33 -1.98 -1.19
C VAL A 17 -5.38 -0.90 -1.01
N VAL A 18 -5.99 -0.85 0.17
CA VAL A 18 -7.05 0.12 0.52
C VAL A 18 -6.55 0.97 1.68
N ALA A 19 -6.58 2.29 1.53
CA ALA A 19 -6.09 3.24 2.54
C ALA A 19 -4.66 2.89 3.05
N GLY A 20 -3.77 2.45 2.15
CA GLY A 20 -2.39 2.10 2.50
C GLY A 20 -2.21 0.74 3.18
N ARG A 21 -3.24 -0.12 3.24
CA ARG A 21 -3.16 -1.44 3.89
C ARG A 21 -3.60 -2.54 2.95
N PHE A 22 -3.02 -3.74 3.11
CA PHE A 22 -3.48 -4.92 2.38
C PHE A 22 -4.92 -5.28 2.79
N ALA A 23 -5.79 -5.51 1.81
CA ALA A 23 -7.14 -6.00 2.07
C ALA A 23 -7.10 -7.36 2.81
N ARG A 24 -8.16 -7.64 3.57
CA ARG A 24 -8.32 -8.95 4.22
C ARG A 24 -8.43 -10.02 3.14
N HIS A 25 -7.67 -11.09 3.32
CA HIS A 25 -7.65 -12.22 2.40
C HIS A 25 -7.25 -13.48 3.15
N ASP A 26 -7.60 -14.63 2.59
CA ASP A 26 -7.30 -15.93 3.18
C ASP A 26 -5.89 -16.40 2.76
N PRO A 27 -5.19 -17.18 3.60
CA PRO A 27 -3.92 -17.77 3.22
C PRO A 27 -4.12 -18.81 2.10
N PRO A 28 -3.07 -19.10 1.33
CA PRO A 28 -3.10 -20.17 0.35
C PRO A 28 -3.39 -21.50 1.05
N GLY A 29 -4.28 -22.31 0.47
CA GLY A 29 -4.67 -23.61 1.02
C GLY A 29 -5.79 -23.55 2.07
N ALA A 30 -6.32 -22.37 2.41
CA ALA A 30 -7.54 -22.29 3.23
C ALA A 30 -8.74 -22.87 2.45
N SER A 31 -9.20 -24.05 2.84
CA SER A 31 -10.34 -24.75 2.24
C SER A 31 -11.59 -24.55 3.11
N GLY A 32 -12.12 -23.33 3.13
CA GLY A 32 -13.39 -23.01 3.81
C GLY A 32 -13.27 -22.63 5.29
N GLU A 33 -12.07 -22.72 5.89
CA GLU A 33 -11.82 -22.11 7.18
C GLU A 33 -11.69 -20.59 7.02
N LEU A 34 -12.44 -19.81 7.80
CA LEU A 34 -12.42 -18.34 7.79
C LEU A 34 -11.18 -17.77 8.51
N VAL A 35 -10.00 -18.25 8.11
CA VAL A 35 -8.72 -17.81 8.64
C VAL A 35 -8.17 -16.71 7.75
N SER A 36 -7.93 -15.53 8.33
CA SER A 36 -7.29 -14.45 7.60
C SER A 36 -5.77 -14.67 7.54
N CYS A 37 -5.17 -14.42 6.37
CA CYS A 37 -3.73 -14.40 6.21
C CYS A 37 -3.10 -13.40 7.20
N PRO A 38 -1.96 -13.69 7.85
CA PRO A 38 -1.27 -12.75 8.74
C PRO A 38 -0.93 -11.41 8.09
N GLY A 39 -0.84 -11.38 6.75
CA GLY A 39 -0.61 -10.17 5.97
C GLY A 39 -1.82 -9.24 5.87
N SER A 40 -3.01 -9.75 6.21
CA SER A 40 -4.26 -9.00 6.19
C SER A 40 -4.16 -7.76 7.06
N ARG A 41 -4.54 -6.61 6.50
CA ARG A 41 -4.48 -5.30 7.18
C ARG A 41 -3.08 -4.88 7.62
N ARG A 42 -2.00 -5.56 7.23
CA ARG A 42 -0.65 -5.01 7.41
C ARG A 42 -0.53 -3.75 6.54
N PRO A 43 0.24 -2.74 6.97
CA PRO A 43 0.59 -1.63 6.10
C PRO A 43 1.20 -2.18 4.81
N ALA A 44 0.65 -1.77 3.68
CA ALA A 44 1.37 -1.93 2.43
C ALA A 44 2.48 -0.88 2.48
N GLN A 45 3.72 -1.29 2.28
CA GLN A 45 4.81 -0.33 2.20
C GLN A 45 4.52 0.56 0.99
N ILE A 46 3.97 1.74 1.26
CA ILE A 46 3.85 2.83 0.30
C ILE A 46 5.31 3.24 0.16
N GLY A 47 6.00 2.70 -0.86
CA GLY A 47 7.38 3.07 -1.14
C GLY A 47 7.52 4.58 -1.03
N ALA A 48 8.67 5.02 -0.48
CA ALA A 48 8.96 6.41 -0.08
C ALA A 48 8.06 7.36 -0.85
N ALA A 49 7.12 8.02 -0.16
CA ALA A 49 6.22 8.99 -0.75
C ALA A 49 7.07 9.81 -1.72
N GLN A 50 6.95 9.53 -3.02
CA GLN A 50 7.95 10.07 -3.93
C GLN A 50 7.76 11.58 -3.80
N PRO A 51 8.76 12.34 -3.35
CA PRO A 51 8.61 13.79 -3.23
C PRO A 51 8.28 14.43 -4.58
N ALA A 52 8.50 13.65 -5.64
CA ALA A 52 8.55 13.97 -7.04
C ALA A 52 7.91 12.83 -7.83
N LEU A 53 6.95 13.12 -8.71
CA LEU A 53 6.54 12.14 -9.73
C LEU A 53 7.70 11.99 -10.73
N ASP A 54 8.22 10.77 -10.92
CA ASP A 54 9.17 10.40 -11.98
C ASP A 54 10.26 11.46 -12.29
N GLY A 55 11.13 11.73 -11.31
CA GLY A 55 12.29 12.61 -11.51
C GLY A 55 11.99 14.12 -11.47
N TYR A 56 10.73 14.53 -11.31
CA TYR A 56 10.37 15.93 -11.15
C TYR A 56 10.60 16.43 -9.72
N VAL A 57 11.80 16.92 -9.44
CA VAL A 57 12.12 17.59 -8.16
C VAL A 57 11.25 18.84 -8.02
N ILE A 58 10.38 18.88 -7.01
CA ILE A 58 9.67 20.11 -6.62
C ILE A 58 10.74 21.15 -6.24
N PRO A 59 10.87 22.27 -6.96
CA PRO A 59 11.81 23.32 -6.57
C PRO A 59 11.43 23.86 -5.19
N GLY A 60 12.42 24.23 -4.38
CA GLY A 60 12.13 25.03 -3.20
C GLY A 60 11.43 26.31 -3.65
N PHE A 61 10.26 26.62 -3.09
CA PHE A 61 9.55 27.88 -3.32
C PHE A 61 9.89 28.84 -2.18
N PRO A 62 10.97 29.65 -2.28
CA PRO A 62 11.24 30.68 -1.30
C PRO A 62 10.08 31.69 -1.33
N GLY A 63 9.16 31.57 -0.38
CA GLY A 63 7.96 32.42 -0.28
C GLY A 63 6.67 31.67 0.05
N GLN A 64 6.65 30.35 0.00
CA GLN A 64 5.48 29.60 0.45
C GLN A 64 5.47 29.50 1.98
N LEU A 65 4.57 30.25 2.61
CA LEU A 65 4.32 30.13 4.05
C LEU A 65 3.68 28.77 4.35
N PRO A 66 4.04 28.13 5.48
CA PRO A 66 3.40 26.90 5.91
C PRO A 66 1.91 27.14 6.11
N LEU A 67 1.09 26.32 5.46
CA LEU A 67 -0.29 26.17 5.85
C LEU A 67 -0.26 25.25 7.07
N PHE A 68 -0.40 25.87 8.25
CA PHE A 68 -0.43 25.31 9.63
C PHE A 68 0.85 24.63 10.15
#